data_AF-A0A812RH57-F1
#
_entry.id   AF-A0A812RH57-F1
#
_cell.length_a   1.000
_cell.length_b   1.000
_cell.length_c   1.000
_cell.angle_alpha   90.00
_cell.angle_beta   90.00
_cell.angle_gamma   90.00
#
_symmetry.space_group_name_H-M   'P 1'
#
loop_
_entity.id
_entity.type
_entity.pdbx_description
1 polymer ?
#
loop_
_entity_poly.entity_id
_entity_poly.type
_entity_poly.pdbx_seq_one_letter_code
_entity_poly.pdbx_strand_id
1 'polypeptide(L)'
;MHVAVRAHETLTLTSLPAIADADGEEEAAPELEKKLTPEGELAQVLQILSDIVANGDLLDGHLKNLTKKLMTEKLSFDQAYKWLEEVMPVDPLQRYGLTMMQFDGMLERHWTDPKVKEGIHPIVGMPTKTDSADEVPVLSDDKVIEVHKYMLE
;
A
#
# COMPACT_ATOMS: atom_id res chain seq x y z
N MET A 1 -9.06 59.03 56.95
CA MET A 1 -10.46 59.15 56.46
C MET A 1 -10.45 58.99 54.95
N HIS A 2 -11.29 58.09 54.44
CA HIS A 2 -11.77 57.95 53.05
C HIS A 2 -10.81 57.53 51.92
N VAL A 3 -10.71 56.20 51.75
CA VAL A 3 -10.99 55.35 50.56
C VAL A 3 -11.25 56.03 49.19
N ALA A 4 -10.54 55.55 48.15
CA ALA A 4 -11.02 55.18 46.79
C ALA A 4 -9.82 54.50 46.06
N VAL A 5 -9.73 53.19 45.77
CA VAL A 5 -10.53 52.23 44.98
C VAL A 5 -10.43 52.43 43.46
N ARG A 6 -10.04 51.32 42.78
CA ARG A 6 -9.99 50.97 41.33
C ARG A 6 -8.58 51.00 40.72
N ALA A 7 -8.12 50.00 39.98
CA ALA A 7 -8.71 48.73 39.55
C ALA A 7 -7.61 47.71 39.19
N HIS A 8 -8.06 46.46 39.13
CA HIS A 8 -7.38 45.19 38.93
C HIS A 8 -6.66 45.00 37.57
N GLU A 9 -5.66 44.10 37.61
CA GLU A 9 -5.30 43.02 36.66
C GLU A 9 -5.39 43.31 35.15
N THR A 10 -4.33 43.10 34.36
CA THR A 10 -3.81 41.76 34.07
C THR A 10 -2.39 41.85 33.49
N LEU A 11 -1.50 41.00 34.02
CA LEU A 11 -0.24 40.59 33.41
C LEU A 11 -0.53 39.60 32.29
N THR A 12 -0.04 39.85 31.07
CA THR A 12 0.47 38.77 30.20
C THR A 12 1.51 39.29 29.20
N LEU A 13 2.73 38.84 29.42
CA LEU A 13 3.78 38.46 28.47
C LEU A 13 4.01 39.29 27.19
N THR A 14 5.12 40.01 27.24
CA THR A 14 6.14 40.13 26.17
C THR A 14 6.33 38.86 25.33
N SER A 15 6.34 38.97 23.99
CA SER A 15 7.33 38.31 23.14
C SER A 15 7.41 38.91 21.72
N LEU A 16 8.57 39.53 21.46
CA LEU A 16 9.36 39.74 20.22
C LEU A 16 8.86 40.57 19.00
N PRO A 17 9.80 41.25 18.30
CA PRO A 17 9.52 42.20 17.23
C PRO A 17 9.59 41.61 15.81
N ALA A 18 9.02 42.39 14.89
CA ALA A 18 8.86 42.18 13.46
C ALA A 18 10.14 41.90 12.65
N ILE A 19 9.99 41.06 11.62
CA ILE A 19 10.87 40.86 10.47
C ILE A 19 9.91 40.79 9.27
N ALA A 20 9.63 41.93 8.62
CA ALA A 20 10.28 42.41 7.40
C ALA A 20 9.96 41.51 6.20
N ASP A 21 8.88 41.89 5.51
CA ASP A 21 8.45 41.41 4.20
C ASP A 21 9.58 41.54 3.17
N ALA A 22 9.92 40.42 2.52
CA ALA A 22 10.71 40.40 1.31
C ALA A 22 10.15 39.30 0.40
N ASP A 23 9.50 39.78 -0.66
CA ASP A 23 9.09 39.05 -1.86
C ASP A 23 10.07 37.95 -2.28
N GLY A 24 9.51 36.76 -2.43
CA GLY A 24 10.16 35.58 -2.95
C GLY A 24 9.09 34.52 -3.22
N GLU A 25 8.13 34.84 -4.08
CA GLU A 25 7.25 33.85 -4.69
C GLU A 25 8.10 32.88 -5.50
N GLU A 26 8.51 31.78 -4.88
CA GLU A 26 8.90 30.58 -5.59
C GLU A 26 7.61 29.96 -6.14
N GLU A 27 7.19 30.43 -7.31
CA GLU A 27 6.18 29.75 -8.13
C GLU A 27 6.68 28.31 -8.39
N ALA A 28 6.19 27.37 -7.57
CA ALA A 28 6.17 25.97 -7.94
C ALA A 28 5.28 25.86 -9.18
N ALA A 29 5.94 25.69 -10.33
CA ALA A 29 5.29 25.42 -11.60
C ALA A 29 4.23 24.31 -11.45
N PRO A 30 3.03 24.45 -12.04
CA PRO A 30 2.06 23.38 -11.99
C PRO A 30 2.63 22.19 -12.77
N GLU A 31 2.98 21.11 -12.07
CA GLU A 31 3.14 19.80 -12.69
C GLU A 31 1.82 19.52 -13.41
N LEU A 32 1.87 19.59 -14.74
CA LEU A 32 0.78 19.19 -15.60
C LEU A 32 0.55 17.69 -15.37
N GLU A 33 -0.26 17.35 -14.38
CA GLU A 33 -0.99 16.08 -14.35
C GLU A 33 -1.72 16.03 -15.68
N LYS A 34 -1.13 15.32 -16.63
CA LYS A 34 -1.72 15.11 -17.94
C LYS A 34 -2.92 14.19 -17.71
N LYS A 35 -4.04 14.78 -17.30
CA LYS A 35 -5.31 14.08 -17.10
C LYS A 35 -5.55 13.26 -18.36
N LEU A 36 -5.48 11.95 -18.21
CA LEU A 36 -5.81 11.05 -19.31
C LEU A 36 -7.26 11.32 -19.72
N THR A 37 -7.55 11.08 -20.99
CA THR A 37 -8.95 11.00 -21.42
C THR A 37 -9.64 9.87 -20.66
N PRO A 38 -10.97 9.87 -20.51
CA PRO A 38 -11.68 8.78 -19.86
C PRO A 38 -11.37 7.40 -20.47
N GLU A 39 -11.16 7.35 -21.80
CA GLU A 39 -10.72 6.13 -22.49
C GLU A 39 -9.29 5.73 -22.16
N GLY A 40 -8.38 6.70 -22.04
CA GLY A 40 -7.00 6.47 -21.65
C GLY A 40 -6.87 6.01 -20.19
N GLU A 41 -7.68 6.58 -19.30
CA GLU A 41 -7.77 6.16 -17.90
C GLU A 41 -8.32 4.75 -17.78
N LEU A 42 -9.40 4.41 -18.50
CA LEU A 42 -9.93 3.05 -18.55
C LEU A 42 -8.88 2.03 -19.02
N ALA A 43 -8.15 2.34 -20.11
CA ALA A 43 -7.09 1.47 -20.61
C ALA A 43 -5.98 1.27 -19.57
N GLN A 44 -5.63 2.33 -18.84
CA GLN A 44 -4.65 2.25 -17.76
C GLN A 44 -5.16 1.38 -16.60
N VAL A 45 -6.42 1.53 -16.18
CA VAL A 45 -7.04 0.70 -15.14
C VAL A 45 -6.98 -0.78 -15.54
N LEU A 46 -7.37 -1.12 -16.77
CA LEU A 46 -7.35 -2.50 -17.25
C LEU A 46 -5.92 -3.07 -17.29
N GLN A 47 -4.93 -2.25 -17.67
CA GLN A 47 -3.53 -2.66 -17.65
C GLN A 47 -3.04 -2.92 -16.23
N ILE A 48 -3.36 -2.04 -15.29
CA ILE A 48 -2.99 -2.20 -13.87
C ILE A 48 -3.63 -3.47 -13.30
N LEU A 49 -4.92 -3.72 -13.57
CA LEU A 49 -5.59 -4.95 -13.13
C LEU A 49 -4.90 -6.22 -13.68
N SER A 50 -4.55 -6.22 -14.97
CA SER A 50 -3.80 -7.31 -15.59
C SER A 50 -2.43 -7.50 -14.94
N ASP A 51 -1.72 -6.42 -14.65
CA ASP A 51 -0.41 -6.47 -14.01
C ASP A 51 -0.50 -6.97 -12.56
N ILE A 52 -1.54 -6.61 -11.81
CA ILE A 52 -1.80 -7.13 -10.46
C ILE A 52 -1.98 -8.65 -10.49
N VAL A 53 -2.77 -9.17 -11.42
CA VAL A 53 -2.97 -10.62 -11.57
C VAL A 53 -1.65 -11.31 -11.91
N ALA A 54 -0.92 -10.81 -12.91
CA ALA A 54 0.37 -11.37 -13.30
C ALA A 54 1.40 -11.33 -12.16
N ASN A 55 1.39 -10.25 -11.35
CA ASN A 55 2.27 -10.12 -10.19
C ASN A 55 1.91 -11.13 -9.09
N GLY A 56 0.62 -11.38 -8.89
CA GLY A 56 0.13 -12.43 -7.98
C GLY A 56 0.58 -13.83 -8.42
N ASP A 57 0.47 -14.15 -9.71
CA ASP A 57 0.93 -15.43 -10.27
C ASP A 57 2.46 -15.63 -10.11
N LEU A 58 3.24 -14.57 -10.33
CA LEU A 58 4.68 -14.59 -10.11
C LEU A 58 5.01 -14.85 -8.63
N LEU A 59 4.36 -14.15 -7.71
CA LEU A 59 4.55 -14.33 -6.27
C LEU A 59 4.20 -15.75 -5.83
N ASP A 60 3.08 -16.31 -6.29
CA ASP A 60 2.69 -17.70 -6.03
C ASP A 60 3.75 -18.69 -6.57
N GLY A 61 4.28 -18.43 -7.76
CA GLY A 61 5.40 -19.19 -8.33
C GLY A 61 6.66 -19.15 -7.45
N HIS A 62 7.02 -17.97 -6.94
CA HIS A 62 8.16 -17.80 -6.03
C HIS A 62 7.95 -18.53 -4.71
N LEU A 63 6.75 -18.46 -4.13
CA LEU A 63 6.40 -19.18 -2.90
C LEU A 63 6.43 -20.69 -3.09
N LYS A 64 5.87 -21.22 -4.19
CA LYS A 64 5.95 -22.65 -4.52
C LYS A 64 7.40 -23.12 -4.66
N ASN A 65 8.27 -22.31 -5.25
CA ASN A 65 9.70 -22.62 -5.36
C ASN A 65 10.40 -22.57 -4.00
N LEU A 66 10.05 -21.61 -3.13
CA LEU A 66 10.54 -21.56 -1.76
C LEU A 66 10.13 -22.82 -0.98
N THR A 67 8.85 -23.21 -1.06
CA THR A 67 8.35 -24.43 -0.42
C THR A 67 9.14 -25.66 -0.89
N LYS A 68 9.37 -25.81 -2.21
CA LYS A 68 10.18 -26.91 -2.74
C LYS A 68 11.60 -26.89 -2.16
N LYS A 69 12.27 -25.73 -2.12
CA LYS A 69 13.59 -25.59 -1.52
C LYS A 69 13.61 -25.96 -0.04
N LEU A 70 12.63 -25.52 0.74
CA LEU A 70 12.52 -25.86 2.16
C LEU A 70 12.27 -27.35 2.42
N MET A 71 11.66 -28.06 1.46
CA MET A 71 11.45 -29.51 1.55
C MET A 71 12.70 -30.31 1.18
N THR A 72 13.55 -29.78 0.30
CA THR A 72 14.77 -30.47 -0.17
C THR A 72 16.04 -30.07 0.57
N GLU A 73 16.08 -28.86 1.11
CA GLU A 73 17.25 -28.23 1.72
C GLU A 73 16.91 -27.73 3.13
N LYS A 74 17.86 -27.84 4.07
CA LYS A 74 17.74 -27.17 5.36
C LYS A 74 18.21 -25.73 5.23
N LEU A 75 17.28 -24.84 4.91
CA LEU A 75 17.49 -23.39 4.99
C LEU A 75 17.15 -22.88 6.38
N SER A 76 17.91 -21.93 6.90
CA SER A 76 17.47 -21.14 8.05
C SER A 76 16.38 -20.15 7.63
N PHE A 77 15.65 -19.62 8.62
CA PHE A 77 14.65 -18.58 8.38
C PHE A 77 15.24 -17.36 7.67
N ASP A 78 16.39 -16.86 8.15
CA ASP A 78 17.09 -15.73 7.52
C ASP A 78 17.45 -15.98 6.06
N GLN A 79 17.87 -17.19 5.71
CA GLN A 79 18.21 -17.54 4.34
C GLN A 79 16.97 -17.58 3.45
N ALA A 80 15.88 -18.16 3.95
CA ALA A 80 14.60 -18.18 3.26
C ALA A 80 14.03 -16.78 3.07
N TYR A 81 14.14 -15.92 4.09
CA TYR A 81 13.69 -14.53 4.06
C TYR A 81 14.46 -13.71 3.03
N LYS A 82 15.80 -13.74 3.08
CA LYS A 82 16.65 -13.03 2.11
C LYS A 82 16.39 -13.49 0.69
N TRP A 83 16.24 -14.80 0.50
CA TRP A 83 15.92 -15.32 -0.83
C TRP A 83 14.56 -14.82 -1.31
N LEU A 84 13.55 -14.79 -0.44
CA LEU A 84 12.23 -14.29 -0.79
C LEU A 84 12.30 -12.79 -1.15
N GLU A 85 12.97 -11.98 -0.34
CA GLU A 85 13.20 -10.55 -0.59
C GLU A 85 13.85 -10.29 -1.95
N GLU A 86 14.83 -11.11 -2.34
CA GLU A 86 15.53 -11.00 -3.63
C GLU A 86 14.64 -11.34 -4.85
N VAL A 87 13.61 -12.17 -4.66
CA VAL A 87 12.73 -12.62 -5.75
C VAL A 87 11.35 -11.98 -5.73
N MET A 88 11.05 -11.14 -4.73
CA MET A 88 9.78 -10.43 -4.64
C MET A 88 9.61 -9.51 -5.85
N PRO A 89 8.52 -9.66 -6.63
CA PRO A 89 8.29 -8.77 -7.76
C PRO A 89 7.83 -7.39 -7.26
N VAL A 90 8.12 -6.36 -8.05
CA VAL A 90 7.75 -4.97 -7.72
C VAL A 90 6.23 -4.82 -7.77
N ASP A 91 5.65 -4.22 -6.73
CA ASP A 91 4.22 -3.95 -6.68
C ASP A 91 3.78 -3.11 -7.89
N PRO A 92 2.75 -3.54 -8.65
CA PRO A 92 2.31 -2.82 -9.85
C PRO A 92 1.89 -1.38 -9.55
N LEU A 93 1.20 -1.11 -8.44
CA LEU A 93 0.78 0.26 -8.09
C LEU A 93 1.99 1.14 -7.83
N GLN A 94 3.01 0.62 -7.13
CA GLN A 94 4.28 1.31 -6.95
C GLN A 94 4.97 1.62 -8.28
N ARG A 95 4.97 0.67 -9.23
CA ARG A 95 5.54 0.87 -10.57
C ARG A 95 4.80 1.96 -11.36
N TYR A 96 3.49 2.10 -11.18
CA TYR A 96 2.69 3.16 -11.79
C TYR A 96 2.73 4.48 -10.99
N GLY A 97 3.43 4.53 -9.85
CA GLY A 97 3.47 5.71 -8.98
C GLY A 97 2.12 6.01 -8.32
N LEU A 98 1.28 5.00 -8.17
CA LEU A 98 -0.07 5.11 -7.63
C LEU A 98 -0.12 4.63 -6.18
N THR A 99 -0.85 5.38 -5.36
CA THR A 99 -1.33 4.91 -4.07
C THR A 99 -2.57 4.03 -4.26
N MET A 100 -2.83 3.15 -3.29
CA MET A 100 -4.06 2.34 -3.31
C MET A 100 -5.33 3.21 -3.42
N MET A 101 -5.37 4.32 -2.69
CA MET A 101 -6.52 5.24 -2.71
C MET A 101 -6.73 5.92 -4.07
N GLN A 102 -5.65 6.25 -4.78
CA GLN A 102 -5.75 6.78 -6.15
C GLN A 102 -6.27 5.70 -7.10
N PHE A 103 -5.78 4.47 -6.98
CA PHE A 103 -6.24 3.36 -7.79
C PHE A 103 -7.72 3.02 -7.54
N ASP A 104 -8.15 2.97 -6.27
CA ASP A 104 -9.56 2.79 -5.89
C ASP A 104 -10.44 3.88 -6.53
N GLY A 105 -10.00 5.14 -6.48
CA GLY A 105 -10.70 6.24 -7.14
C GLY A 105 -10.79 6.10 -8.68
N MET A 106 -9.80 5.47 -9.32
CA MET A 106 -9.87 5.12 -10.75
C MET A 106 -10.85 3.96 -10.99
N LEU A 107 -10.85 2.95 -10.13
CA LEU A 107 -11.79 1.82 -10.20
C LEU A 107 -13.24 2.26 -10.03
N GLU A 108 -13.54 3.13 -9.08
CA GLU A 108 -14.89 3.64 -8.84
C GLU A 108 -15.47 4.36 -10.08
N ARG A 109 -14.63 5.14 -10.77
CA ARG A 109 -15.02 5.87 -11.99
C ARG A 109 -15.35 4.94 -13.16
N HIS A 110 -14.76 3.75 -13.19
CA HIS A 110 -14.93 2.77 -14.26
C HIS A 110 -15.65 1.48 -13.82
N TRP A 111 -16.22 1.43 -12.61
CA TRP A 111 -16.84 0.23 -12.04
C TRP A 111 -18.03 -0.32 -12.85
N THR A 112 -18.66 0.53 -13.66
CA THR A 112 -19.75 0.11 -14.56
C THR A 112 -19.27 -0.67 -15.77
N ASP A 113 -17.98 -0.58 -16.13
CA ASP A 113 -17.40 -1.29 -17.25
C ASP A 113 -17.28 -2.80 -16.95
N PRO A 114 -17.84 -3.68 -17.82
CA PRO A 114 -17.76 -5.13 -17.62
C PRO A 114 -16.34 -5.67 -17.51
N LYS A 115 -15.39 -5.12 -18.28
CA LYS A 115 -13.99 -5.59 -18.29
C LYS A 115 -13.28 -5.25 -16.99
N VAL A 116 -13.61 -4.11 -16.38
CA VAL A 116 -13.08 -3.74 -15.05
C VAL A 116 -13.58 -4.73 -14.00
N LYS A 117 -14.87 -5.08 -14.02
CA LYS A 117 -15.43 -6.11 -13.12
C LYS A 117 -14.75 -7.47 -13.32
N GLU A 118 -14.60 -7.89 -14.58
CA GLU A 118 -13.90 -9.15 -14.92
C GLU A 118 -12.45 -9.15 -14.44
N GLY A 119 -11.74 -8.02 -14.55
CA GLY A 119 -10.36 -7.89 -14.08
C GLY A 119 -10.22 -7.90 -12.55
N ILE A 120 -11.25 -7.49 -11.81
CA ILE A 120 -11.25 -7.49 -10.33
C ILE A 120 -11.53 -8.88 -9.75
N HIS A 121 -12.36 -9.69 -10.42
CA HIS A 121 -12.71 -11.03 -9.98
C HIS A 121 -11.52 -11.91 -9.53
N PRO A 122 -10.44 -12.06 -10.31
CA PRO A 122 -9.28 -12.86 -9.90
C PRO A 122 -8.53 -12.26 -8.71
N ILE A 123 -8.54 -10.93 -8.56
CA ILE A 123 -7.82 -10.22 -7.49
C ILE A 123 -8.51 -10.41 -6.13
N VAL A 124 -9.85 -10.36 -6.11
CA VAL A 124 -10.65 -10.48 -4.88
C VAL A 124 -10.71 -11.93 -4.36
N GLY A 125 -10.04 -12.87 -5.03
CA GLY A 125 -10.07 -14.28 -4.65
C GLY A 125 -11.46 -14.89 -4.76
N MET A 126 -12.35 -14.27 -5.55
CA MET A 126 -13.58 -14.95 -5.95
C MET A 126 -13.13 -16.18 -6.74
N PRO A 127 -13.59 -17.39 -6.38
CA PRO A 127 -13.13 -18.60 -7.02
C PRO A 127 -13.50 -18.55 -8.50
N THR A 128 -12.53 -18.15 -9.34
CA THR A 128 -12.48 -18.59 -10.71
C THR A 128 -12.40 -20.10 -10.60
N LYS A 129 -13.36 -20.80 -11.19
CA LYS A 129 -13.42 -22.26 -11.16
C LYS A 129 -12.11 -22.81 -11.75
N THR A 130 -11.12 -23.01 -10.91
CA THR A 130 -9.87 -23.69 -11.20
C THR A 130 -9.66 -24.68 -10.08
N ASP A 131 -9.71 -25.92 -10.53
CA ASP A 131 -9.64 -27.23 -9.90
C ASP A 131 -8.92 -27.39 -8.55
N SER A 132 -9.43 -28.41 -7.85
CA SER A 132 -8.87 -29.13 -6.70
C SER A 132 -8.69 -28.36 -5.39
N ALA A 133 -9.66 -28.56 -4.49
CA ALA A 133 -9.43 -28.52 -3.06
C ALA A 133 -8.46 -29.64 -2.69
N ASP A 134 -7.15 -29.40 -2.85
CA ASP A 134 -6.16 -30.18 -2.13
C ASP A 134 -6.32 -29.80 -0.64
N GLU A 135 -6.53 -30.79 0.22
CA GLU A 135 -6.57 -30.61 1.67
C GLU A 135 -5.25 -29.97 2.10
N VAL A 136 -5.27 -28.66 2.35
CA VAL A 136 -4.15 -27.95 2.94
C VAL A 136 -3.96 -28.51 4.36
N PRO A 137 -2.77 -29.06 4.70
CA PRO A 137 -2.54 -29.55 6.05
C PRO A 137 -2.70 -28.40 7.04
N VAL A 138 -3.67 -28.53 7.95
CA VAL A 138 -3.86 -27.57 9.03
C VAL A 138 -2.63 -27.62 9.92
N LEU A 139 -1.92 -26.49 10.04
CA LEU A 139 -0.80 -26.34 10.96
C LEU A 139 -1.28 -26.54 12.40
N SER A 140 -0.54 -27.30 13.21
CA SER A 140 -0.87 -27.48 14.62
C SER A 140 -0.68 -26.19 15.42
N ASP A 141 -1.48 -25.99 16.45
CA ASP A 141 -1.44 -24.83 17.35
C ASP A 141 -0.03 -24.61 17.93
N ASP A 142 0.69 -25.69 18.24
CA ASP A 142 2.07 -25.63 18.73
C ASP A 142 3.03 -24.93 17.75
N LYS A 143 2.83 -25.16 16.45
CA LYS A 143 3.64 -24.55 15.38
C LYS A 143 3.33 -23.07 15.23
N VAL A 144 2.05 -22.70 15.40
CA VAL A 144 1.61 -21.30 15.37
C VAL A 144 2.19 -20.52 16.56
N ILE A 145 2.20 -21.12 17.76
CA ILE A 145 2.79 -20.54 18.97
C ILE A 145 4.30 -20.38 18.84
N GLU A 146 4.99 -21.36 18.24
CA GLU A 146 6.43 -21.30 17.97
C GLU A 146 6.79 -20.11 17.07
N VAL A 147 6.03 -19.90 15.98
CA VAL A 147 6.21 -18.75 15.08
C VAL A 147 5.95 -17.43 15.81
N HIS A 148 4.87 -17.33 16.61
CA HIS A 148 4.57 -16.11 17.36
C HIS A 148 5.64 -15.75 18.40
N LYS A 149 6.24 -16.75 19.05
CA LYS A 149 7.36 -16.53 19.98
C LYS A 149 8.58 -16.01 19.26
N TYR A 150 8.90 -16.59 18.10
CA TYR A 150 10.03 -16.15 17.29
C TYR A 150 9.86 -14.71 16.77
N MET A 151 8.63 -14.26 16.50
CA MET A 151 8.36 -12.88 16.06
C MET A 151 8.46 -11.81 17.16
N LEU A 152 8.56 -12.21 18.43
CA LEU A 152 8.64 -11.31 19.58
C LEU A 152 10.06 -11.18 20.15
N GLU A 153 11.01 -11.98 19.66
CA GLU A 153 12.44 -11.88 19.95
C GLU A 153 13.17 -11.05 18.88
#